data_AF-A0A7J9IW21-F1
#
_entry.id   AF-A0A7J9IW21-F1
#
_cell.length_a   1.000
_cell.length_b   1.000
_cell.length_c   1.000
_cell.angle_alpha   90.00
_cell.angle_beta   90.00
_cell.angle_gamma   90.00
#
_symmetry.space_group_name_H-M   'P 1'
#
loop_
_entity.id
_entity.type
_entity.pdbx_description
1 polymer ?
#
loop_
_entity_poly.entity_id
_entity_poly.type
_entity_poly.pdbx_seq_one_letter_code
_entity_poly.pdbx_strand_id
1 'polypeptide(L)'
;AALRKLEEEKGIVVRFIIGRSANRGDSLDREINDEHSQTNDFIILDDVEAPEERSKKIKLFFVRAVESWDAEFYVKVNDDVYVNIDALGAKLSAHLDTPRIYLGCMKSGEVFSDPTHKWHEPDWWKFGDGKS
;
A
#
# COMPACT_ATOMS: atom_id res chain seq x y z
N ALA A 1 -0.09 17.01 -12.24
CA ALA A 1 -1.15 17.35 -13.22
C ALA A 1 -2.15 16.20 -13.43
N ALA A 2 -1.71 14.97 -13.75
CA ALA A 2 -2.62 13.84 -14.00
C ALA A 2 -3.35 13.33 -12.74
N LEU A 3 -2.65 13.17 -11.60
CA LEU A 3 -3.27 12.69 -10.36
C LEU A 3 -4.33 13.64 -9.83
N ARG A 4 -4.06 14.96 -9.89
CA ARG A 4 -5.03 15.99 -9.50
C ARG A 4 -6.30 15.94 -10.35
N LYS A 5 -6.18 15.63 -11.65
CA LYS A 5 -7.33 15.44 -12.53
C LYS A 5 -8.17 14.22 -12.13
N LEU A 6 -7.53 13.11 -11.74
CA LEU A 6 -8.25 11.93 -11.22
C LEU A 6 -9.01 12.26 -9.92
N GLU A 7 -8.39 13.05 -9.05
CA GLU A 7 -9.00 13.50 -7.80
C GLU A 7 -10.22 14.40 -8.08
N GLU A 8 -10.07 15.43 -8.91
CA GLU A 8 -11.15 16.39 -9.23
C GLU A 8 -12.29 15.77 -10.06
N GLU A 9 -12.00 14.92 -11.05
CA GLU A 9 -13.01 14.41 -11.99
C GLU A 9 -13.63 13.08 -11.54
N LYS A 10 -12.91 12.26 -10.79
CA LYS A 10 -13.35 10.89 -10.43
C LYS A 10 -13.41 10.64 -8.93
N GLY A 11 -12.96 11.59 -8.10
CA GLY A 11 -12.86 11.39 -6.65
C GLY A 11 -11.79 10.36 -6.26
N ILE A 12 -10.84 10.06 -7.14
CA ILE A 12 -9.80 9.05 -6.90
C ILE A 12 -8.51 9.75 -6.46
N VAL A 13 -8.18 9.60 -5.19
CA VAL A 13 -6.93 10.11 -4.62
C VAL A 13 -5.85 9.05 -4.73
N VAL A 14 -4.73 9.40 -5.38
CA VAL A 14 -3.55 8.52 -5.49
C VAL A 14 -2.41 9.15 -4.72
N ARG A 15 -1.76 8.35 -3.87
CA ARG A 15 -0.55 8.73 -3.13
C ARG A 15 0.46 7.59 -3.13
N PHE A 16 1.74 7.94 -3.13
CA PHE A 16 2.82 6.98 -2.94
C PHE A 16 3.23 6.94 -1.47
N ILE A 17 3.32 5.74 -0.90
CA ILE A 17 3.72 5.56 0.49
C ILE A 17 5.19 5.20 0.51
N ILE A 18 5.99 5.99 1.21
CA ILE A 18 7.43 5.78 1.31
C ILE A 18 7.91 6.07 2.73
N GLY A 19 8.83 5.27 3.24
CA GLY A 19 9.59 5.56 4.43
C GLY A 19 10.75 6.50 4.13
N ARG A 20 11.70 6.51 5.03
CA ARG A 20 12.90 7.33 5.01
C ARG A 20 14.11 6.43 4.81
N SER A 21 15.19 6.98 4.27
CA SER A 21 16.44 6.22 4.22
C SER A 21 16.91 5.84 5.62
N ALA A 22 17.74 4.79 5.70
CA ALA A 22 18.34 4.37 6.97
C ALA A 22 19.21 5.47 7.60
N ASN A 23 19.84 6.31 6.77
CA ASN A 23 20.66 7.43 7.19
C ASN A 23 19.94 8.75 6.91
N ARG A 24 19.18 9.26 7.89
CA ARG A 24 18.43 10.51 7.76
C ARG A 24 19.30 11.65 7.20
N GLY A 25 18.76 12.35 6.20
CA GLY A 25 19.44 13.46 5.54
C GLY A 25 20.53 13.06 4.53
N ASP A 26 20.67 11.78 4.20
CA ASP A 26 21.49 11.33 3.07
C ASP A 26 20.90 11.76 1.71
N SER A 27 21.53 11.36 0.60
CA SER A 27 21.09 11.75 -0.74
C SER A 27 19.69 11.22 -1.07
N LEU A 28 19.39 9.98 -0.69
CA LEU A 28 18.09 9.37 -0.97
C LEU A 28 16.96 10.08 -0.21
N ASP A 29 17.19 10.43 1.06
CA ASP A 29 16.20 11.17 1.85
C ASP A 29 15.94 12.58 1.28
N ARG A 30 16.97 13.23 0.73
CA ARG A 30 16.84 14.52 0.05
C ARG A 30 16.08 14.40 -1.25
N GLU A 31 16.39 13.40 -2.07
CA GLU A 31 15.68 13.13 -3.33
C GLU A 31 14.18 12.91 -3.09
N ILE A 32 13.81 12.17 -2.04
CA ILE A 32 12.40 12.00 -1.63
C ILE A 32 11.75 13.34 -1.29
N ASN A 33 12.43 14.21 -0.52
CA ASN A 33 11.90 15.52 -0.16
C ASN A 33 11.79 16.45 -1.38
N ASP A 34 12.77 16.41 -2.27
CA ASP A 34 12.81 17.24 -3.47
C ASP A 34 11.69 16.86 -4.43
N GLU A 35 11.46 15.56 -4.67
CA GLU A 35 10.33 15.08 -5.46
C GLU A 35 8.99 15.45 -4.80
N HIS A 36 8.84 15.17 -3.50
CA HIS A 36 7.63 15.50 -2.75
C HIS A 36 7.29 16.99 -2.82
N SER A 37 8.28 17.89 -2.76
CA SER A 37 8.08 19.33 -2.88
C SER A 37 7.51 19.77 -4.24
N GLN A 38 7.77 18.98 -5.28
CA GLN A 38 7.34 19.26 -6.65
C GLN A 38 5.98 18.63 -6.97
N THR A 39 5.75 17.41 -6.49
CA THR A 39 4.57 16.61 -6.88
C THR A 39 3.46 16.64 -5.84
N ASN A 40 3.82 16.77 -4.56
CA ASN A 40 2.93 16.70 -3.40
C ASN A 40 2.02 15.46 -3.39
N ASP A 41 2.53 14.32 -3.84
CA ASP A 41 1.79 13.05 -3.95
C ASP A 41 2.36 11.92 -3.07
N PHE A 42 3.37 12.22 -2.25
CA PHE A 42 3.91 11.26 -1.28
C PHE A 42 3.24 11.39 0.09
N ILE A 43 3.06 10.25 0.77
CA ILE A 43 2.91 10.15 2.22
C ILE A 43 4.22 9.59 2.75
N ILE A 44 5.04 10.48 3.32
CA ILE A 44 6.35 10.10 3.86
C ILE A 44 6.18 9.67 5.32
N LEU A 45 6.45 8.40 5.59
CA LEU A 45 6.37 7.80 6.91
C LEU A 45 7.65 8.06 7.70
N ASP A 46 7.53 8.23 9.02
CA ASP A 46 8.67 8.42 9.91
C ASP A 46 9.32 7.08 10.32
N ASP A 47 9.56 6.22 9.34
CA ASP A 47 10.10 4.87 9.49
C ASP A 47 11.13 4.57 8.40
N VAL A 48 12.03 3.62 8.65
CA VAL A 48 13.05 3.24 7.66
C VAL A 48 12.40 2.42 6.54
N GLU A 49 12.68 2.79 5.29
CA GLU A 49 12.29 2.02 4.12
C GLU A 49 13.19 0.79 3.98
N ALA A 50 12.66 -0.38 4.32
CA ALA A 50 13.36 -1.65 4.21
C ALA A 50 12.38 -2.82 3.96
N PRO A 51 12.82 -3.92 3.30
CA PRO A 51 11.97 -5.09 3.04
C PRO A 51 11.33 -5.70 4.29
N GLU A 52 12.07 -5.77 5.39
CA GLU A 52 11.61 -6.29 6.68
C GLU A 52 10.53 -5.42 7.33
N GLU A 53 10.47 -4.13 7.00
CA GLU A 53 9.50 -3.17 7.54
C GLU A 53 8.18 -3.12 6.73
N ARG A 54 8.02 -3.95 5.69
CA ARG A 54 6.84 -3.95 4.81
C ARG A 54 5.51 -4.08 5.57
N SER A 55 5.42 -4.98 6.55
CA SER A 55 4.18 -5.11 7.35
C SER A 55 3.86 -3.84 8.13
N LYS A 56 4.88 -3.19 8.70
CA LYS A 56 4.75 -1.94 9.45
C LYS A 56 4.32 -0.80 8.52
N LYS A 57 4.95 -0.69 7.35
CA LYS A 57 4.61 0.27 6.29
C LYS A 57 3.15 0.13 5.85
N ILE A 58 2.67 -1.11 5.64
CA ILE A 58 1.26 -1.37 5.27
C ILE A 58 0.31 -0.94 6.40
N LYS A 59 0.63 -1.26 7.66
CA LYS A 59 -0.18 -0.82 8.81
C LYS A 59 -0.29 0.71 8.85
N LEU A 60 0.84 1.41 8.70
CA LEU A 60 0.88 2.86 8.72
C LEU A 60 0.17 3.49 7.54
N PHE A 61 0.25 2.88 6.35
CA PHE A 61 -0.57 3.27 5.21
C PHE A 61 -2.06 3.30 5.60
N PHE A 62 -2.59 2.22 6.16
CA PHE A 62 -4.01 2.18 6.52
C PHE A 62 -4.36 3.25 7.56
N VAL A 63 -3.53 3.43 8.59
CA VAL A 63 -3.73 4.49 9.60
C VAL A 63 -3.75 5.87 8.96
N ARG A 64 -2.76 6.20 8.12
CA ARG A 64 -2.67 7.51 7.46
C ARG A 64 -3.79 7.75 6.48
N ALA A 65 -4.18 6.72 5.73
CA ALA A 65 -5.23 6.84 4.72
C ALA A 65 -6.57 7.15 5.38
N VAL A 66 -6.96 6.43 6.44
CA VAL A 66 -8.23 6.66 7.14
C VAL A 66 -8.24 7.96 7.96
N GLU A 67 -7.07 8.43 8.42
CA GLU A 67 -6.95 9.74 9.07
C GLU A 67 -7.12 10.91 8.10
N SER A 68 -6.74 10.71 6.83
CA SER A 68 -6.63 11.79 5.84
C SER A 68 -7.85 11.91 4.94
N TRP A 69 -8.53 10.80 4.64
CA TRP A 69 -9.68 10.76 3.74
C TRP A 69 -10.79 9.94 4.35
N ASP A 70 -12.02 10.42 4.25
CA ASP A 70 -13.22 9.61 4.44
C ASP A 70 -13.62 9.06 3.06
N ALA A 71 -13.27 7.80 2.80
CA ALA A 71 -13.44 7.17 1.49
C ALA A 71 -14.18 5.82 1.61
N GLU A 72 -14.96 5.49 0.57
CA GLU A 72 -15.71 4.23 0.47
C GLU A 72 -14.78 3.03 0.31
N PHE A 73 -13.62 3.22 -0.34
CA PHE A 73 -12.62 2.18 -0.55
C PHE A 73 -11.21 2.70 -0.34
N TYR A 74 -10.39 1.91 0.34
CA TYR A 74 -8.95 2.10 0.44
C TYR A 74 -8.26 1.00 -0.34
N VAL A 75 -7.47 1.37 -1.34
CA VAL A 75 -6.82 0.42 -2.25
C VAL A 75 -5.32 0.51 -2.08
N LYS A 76 -4.67 -0.66 -1.93
CA LYS A 76 -3.22 -0.79 -1.93
C LYS A 76 -2.78 -1.53 -3.19
N VAL A 77 -1.83 -0.97 -3.93
CA VAL A 77 -1.19 -1.58 -5.09
C VAL A 77 0.34 -1.42 -4.96
N ASN A 78 1.12 -2.32 -5.56
CA ASN A 78 2.56 -2.14 -5.67
C ASN A 78 2.92 -1.22 -6.86
N ASP A 79 4.12 -0.66 -6.81
CA ASP A 79 4.70 0.20 -7.85
C ASP A 79 5.07 -0.54 -9.14
N ASP A 80 5.19 -1.87 -9.09
CA ASP A 80 5.51 -2.74 -10.23
C ASP A 80 4.29 -3.32 -10.96
N VAL A 81 3.09 -2.78 -10.70
CA VAL A 81 1.82 -3.26 -11.28
C VAL A 81 1.15 -2.17 -12.12
N TYR A 82 0.73 -2.54 -13.34
CA TYR A 82 -0.15 -1.68 -14.14
C TYR A 82 -1.59 -1.74 -13.63
N VAL A 83 -2.21 -0.57 -13.44
CA VAL A 83 -3.60 -0.44 -13.00
C VAL A 83 -4.43 0.30 -14.03
N ASN A 84 -5.51 -0.33 -14.49
CA ASN A 84 -6.56 0.36 -15.23
C ASN A 84 -7.54 1.01 -14.24
N ILE A 85 -7.37 2.32 -14.01
CA ILE A 85 -8.13 3.09 -13.01
C ILE A 85 -9.62 3.11 -13.31
N ASP A 86 -10.02 3.18 -14.59
CA ASP A 86 -11.44 3.18 -14.97
C ASP A 86 -12.12 1.85 -14.68
N ALA A 87 -11.46 0.75 -15.05
CA ALA A 87 -11.95 -0.59 -14.76
C ALA A 87 -12.00 -0.87 -13.25
N LEU A 88 -10.99 -0.42 -12.50
CA LEU A 88 -10.96 -0.53 -11.04
C LEU A 88 -12.11 0.25 -10.41
N GLY A 89 -12.30 1.51 -10.79
CA GLY A 89 -13.38 2.36 -10.29
C GLY A 89 -14.75 1.72 -10.54
N ALA A 90 -15.03 1.28 -11.77
CA ALA A 90 -16.27 0.61 -12.10
C ALA A 90 -16.50 -0.67 -11.28
N LYS A 91 -15.42 -1.45 -11.02
CA LYS A 91 -15.52 -2.68 -10.21
C LYS A 91 -15.82 -2.38 -8.74
N LEU A 92 -15.21 -1.34 -8.18
CA LEU A 92 -15.44 -0.92 -6.79
C LEU A 92 -16.85 -0.33 -6.62
N SER A 93 -17.29 0.53 -7.56
CA SER A 93 -18.64 1.11 -7.54
C SER A 93 -19.75 0.05 -7.52
N ALA A 94 -19.52 -1.11 -8.15
CA ALA A 94 -20.46 -2.23 -8.12
C ALA A 94 -20.60 -2.92 -6.74
N HIS A 95 -19.79 -2.54 -5.74
CA HIS A 95 -19.81 -3.10 -4.38
C HIS A 95 -20.08 -2.04 -3.30
N LEU A 96 -20.57 -0.85 -3.66
CA LEU A 96 -20.84 0.24 -2.71
C LEU A 96 -21.86 -0.13 -1.62
N ASP A 97 -22.79 -1.02 -1.94
CA ASP A 97 -23.82 -1.53 -1.03
C ASP A 97 -23.39 -2.77 -0.23
N THR A 98 -22.16 -3.27 -0.46
CA THR A 98 -21.63 -4.48 0.19
C THR A 98 -20.76 -4.09 1.38
N PRO A 99 -21.24 -4.28 2.63
CA PRO A 99 -20.49 -3.83 3.80
C PRO A 99 -19.27 -4.72 4.08
N ARG A 100 -18.17 -4.09 4.51
CA ARG A 100 -16.94 -4.75 5.02
C ARG A 100 -16.31 -5.72 4.01
N ILE A 101 -16.22 -5.30 2.76
CA ILE A 101 -15.60 -6.11 1.71
C ILE A 101 -14.08 -5.97 1.72
N TYR A 102 -13.38 -7.08 1.48
CA TYR A 102 -11.94 -7.10 1.20
C TYR A 102 -11.73 -7.84 -0.12
N LEU A 103 -11.28 -7.09 -1.14
CA LEU A 103 -11.18 -7.55 -2.53
C LEU A 103 -9.73 -7.75 -2.93
N GLY A 104 -9.46 -8.84 -3.64
CA GLY A 104 -8.14 -9.12 -4.20
C GLY A 104 -8.05 -10.52 -4.79
N CYS A 105 -6.87 -10.85 -5.32
CA CYS A 105 -6.53 -12.23 -5.66
C CYS A 105 -6.13 -12.96 -4.38
N MET A 106 -7.15 -13.39 -3.62
CA MET A 106 -6.97 -14.07 -2.34
C MET A 106 -6.47 -15.49 -2.60
N LYS A 107 -5.40 -15.89 -1.90
CA LYS A 107 -4.90 -17.26 -1.91
C LYS A 107 -5.32 -17.95 -0.61
N SER A 108 -5.74 -19.20 -0.72
CA SER A 108 -5.97 -20.10 0.41
C SER A 108 -5.03 -21.30 0.29
N GLY A 109 -4.78 -21.96 1.42
CA GLY A 109 -3.91 -23.14 1.48
C GLY A 109 -2.82 -23.00 2.53
N GLU A 110 -1.78 -23.82 2.37
CA GLU A 110 -0.64 -23.88 3.28
C GLU A 110 0.22 -22.62 3.24
N VAL A 111 0.71 -22.21 4.41
CA VAL A 111 1.78 -21.23 4.55
C VAL A 111 3.10 -21.99 4.61
N PHE A 112 3.94 -21.83 3.59
CA PHE A 112 5.21 -22.56 3.51
C PHE A 112 6.24 -21.98 4.50
N SER A 113 6.43 -22.65 5.62
CA SER A 113 7.37 -22.25 6.68
C SER A 113 8.77 -22.86 6.56
N ASP A 114 8.98 -23.80 5.63
CA ASP A 114 10.29 -24.40 5.36
C ASP A 114 11.20 -23.41 4.59
N PRO A 115 12.35 -22.97 5.15
CA PRO A 115 13.27 -22.03 4.50
C PRO A 115 13.85 -22.52 3.17
N THR A 116 13.82 -23.83 2.90
CA THR A 116 14.33 -24.43 1.66
C THR A 116 13.28 -24.45 0.55
N HIS A 117 12.02 -24.18 0.87
CA HIS A 117 10.94 -24.18 -0.10
C HIS A 117 10.96 -22.91 -0.96
N LYS A 118 10.73 -23.05 -2.27
CA LYS A 118 10.76 -21.91 -3.23
C LYS A 118 9.76 -20.78 -2.91
N TRP A 119 8.73 -21.08 -2.13
CA TRP A 119 7.68 -20.14 -1.73
C TRP A 119 7.69 -19.89 -0.21
N HIS A 120 8.84 -20.09 0.44
CA HIS A 120 9.00 -19.81 1.86
C HIS A 120 8.52 -18.40 2.20
N GLU A 121 7.61 -18.30 3.17
CA GLU A 121 7.14 -17.03 3.72
C GLU A 121 7.96 -16.70 4.97
N PRO A 122 8.90 -15.72 4.93
CA PRO A 122 9.73 -15.38 6.09
C PRO A 122 8.92 -14.94 7.31
N ASP A 123 7.69 -14.46 7.10
CA ASP A 123 6.77 -14.05 8.16
C ASP A 123 5.70 -15.10 8.48
N TRP A 124 5.94 -16.39 8.18
CA TRP A 124 4.96 -17.47 8.36
C TRP A 124 4.38 -17.53 9.78
N TRP A 125 5.17 -17.17 10.79
CA TRP A 125 4.79 -17.16 12.20
C TRP A 125 3.68 -16.13 12.52
N LYS A 126 3.46 -15.13 11.66
CA LYS A 126 2.36 -14.16 11.81
C LYS A 126 0.99 -14.76 11.46
N PHE A 127 0.95 -15.90 10.76
CA PHE A 127 -0.29 -16.58 10.37
C PHE A 127 -0.82 -17.55 11.44
N GLY A 128 -0.11 -17.71 12.57
CA GLY A 128 -0.43 -18.65 13.64
C GLY A 128 0.41 -19.93 13.57
N ASP A 129 0.38 -20.72 14.64
CA ASP A 129 1.19 -21.95 14.81
C ASP A 129 0.55 -23.21 14.19
N GLY A 130 -0.50 -23.05 13.38
CA GLY A 130 -1.27 -24.16 12.80
C GLY A 130 -2.01 -25.01 13.83
N LYS A 131 -1.97 -24.65 15.12
CA LYS A 131 -2.73 -25.29 16.20
C LYS A 131 -3.99 -24.48 16.48
N SER A 132 -4.91 -24.50 15.52
CA SER A 132 -6.30 -24.08 15.73
C SER A 132 -7.19 -25.32 15.76
#